data_AF-M0CID8-F1
#
_entry.id   AF-M0CID8-F1
#
_cell.length_a   1.000
_cell.length_b   1.000
_cell.length_c   1.000
_cell.angle_alpha   90.00
_cell.angle_beta   90.00
_cell.angle_gamma   90.00
#
_symmetry.space_group_name_H-M   'P 1'
#
loop_
_entity.id
_entity.type
_entity.pdbx_description
1 polymer ?
#
loop_
_entity_poly.entity_id
_entity_poly.type
_entity_poly.pdbx_seq_one_letter_code
_entity_poly.pdbx_strand_id
1 'polypeptide(L)'
;MADETLSTEQREATTEANVAEDPTPVCVWEVPDGQVWELVENYPMILDVERTGGGDMPRGARLGLGYREPNDPLGAWTVFAEFTMAPFNTLSLRDQQSGDNAERRRVTFHPERVPGGSISLTDTDEVALLANSGTVIDPDSLFANYPLNVREE
;
A
#
# COMPACT_ATOMS: atom_id res chain seq x y z
N MET A 1 -7.38 -21.35 -20.13
CA MET A 1 -7.79 -19.94 -20.11
C MET A 1 -8.06 -19.63 -18.66
N ALA A 2 -7.15 -18.90 -18.02
CA ALA A 2 -7.26 -18.55 -16.61
C ALA A 2 -8.25 -17.38 -16.49
N ASP A 3 -9.21 -17.55 -15.61
CA ASP A 3 -10.20 -16.55 -15.26
C ASP A 3 -9.54 -15.56 -14.29
N GLU A 4 -9.10 -14.41 -14.79
CA GLU A 4 -8.49 -13.34 -13.99
C GLU A 4 -9.60 -12.67 -13.14
N THR A 5 -9.93 -13.28 -12.00
CA THR A 5 -10.89 -12.71 -11.06
C THR A 5 -10.18 -11.69 -10.18
N LEU A 6 -10.33 -10.40 -10.51
CA LEU A 6 -10.02 -9.31 -9.60
C LEU A 6 -10.98 -9.38 -8.40
N SER A 7 -10.49 -9.83 -7.24
CA SER A 7 -11.26 -9.86 -5.99
C SER A 7 -11.47 -8.44 -5.44
N THR A 8 -12.71 -8.13 -5.06
CA THR A 8 -13.16 -6.81 -4.57
C THR A 8 -13.49 -6.81 -3.07
N GLU A 9 -13.03 -7.78 -2.29
CA GLU A 9 -13.30 -7.81 -0.85
C GLU A 9 -12.47 -6.74 -0.13
N GLN A 10 -13.11 -5.59 0.12
CA GLN A 10 -12.57 -4.50 0.92
C GLN A 10 -12.50 -4.94 2.40
N ARG A 11 -11.29 -4.98 2.96
CA ARG A 11 -11.06 -5.15 4.41
C ARG A 11 -10.95 -3.79 5.08
N GLU A 12 -11.54 -3.67 6.26
CA GLU A 12 -11.61 -2.42 7.05
C GLU A 12 -10.26 -2.05 7.68
N ALA A 13 -9.95 -0.75 7.66
CA ALA A 13 -8.76 -0.14 8.25
C ALA A 13 -8.87 0.01 9.77
N THR A 14 -7.83 -0.36 10.52
CA THR A 14 -7.68 0.00 11.95
C THR A 14 -6.52 0.98 12.09
N THR A 15 -6.83 2.27 12.24
CA THR A 15 -5.79 3.32 12.42
C THR A 15 -5.48 3.48 13.91
N GLU A 16 -4.31 3.02 14.36
CA GLU A 16 -3.65 3.62 15.52
C GLU A 16 -3.16 5.01 15.11
N ALA A 17 -3.00 5.96 16.04
CA ALA A 17 -2.72 7.36 15.67
C ALA A 17 -1.37 7.48 14.91
N ASN A 18 -1.38 7.98 13.67
CA ASN A 18 -0.17 8.12 12.87
C ASN A 18 0.88 9.01 13.57
N VAL A 19 2.06 8.46 13.89
CA VAL A 19 3.18 9.19 14.47
C VAL A 19 4.27 9.36 13.40
N ALA A 20 4.88 10.55 13.33
CA ALA A 20 6.00 10.76 12.43
C ALA A 20 7.20 9.88 12.85
N GLU A 21 7.86 9.23 11.88
CA GLU A 21 8.97 8.28 12.10
C GLU A 21 8.56 6.91 12.68
N ASP A 22 7.26 6.68 12.89
CA ASP A 22 6.71 5.39 13.32
C ASP A 22 5.67 4.90 12.28
N PRO A 23 6.07 4.00 11.35
CA PRO A 23 5.19 3.53 10.28
C PRO A 23 3.93 2.87 10.84
N THR A 24 2.80 3.56 10.67
CA THR A 24 1.52 3.14 11.24
C THR A 24 0.68 2.45 10.16
N PRO A 25 0.20 1.21 10.37
CA PRO A 25 -0.65 0.55 9.40
C PRO A 25 -1.99 1.26 9.25
N VAL A 26 -2.33 1.58 8.00
CA VAL A 26 -3.59 2.21 7.63
C VAL A 26 -4.54 1.16 7.06
N CYS A 27 -4.04 0.29 6.19
CA CYS A 27 -4.78 -0.85 5.66
C CYS A 27 -3.85 -2.04 5.63
N VAL A 28 -4.34 -3.19 6.13
CA VAL A 28 -3.59 -4.45 6.18
C VAL A 28 -4.30 -5.48 5.32
N TRP A 29 -3.53 -6.13 4.47
CA TRP A 29 -3.96 -7.26 3.66
C TRP A 29 -3.19 -8.50 4.11
N GLU A 30 -3.91 -9.59 4.34
CA GLU A 30 -3.32 -10.89 4.67
C GLU A 30 -3.32 -11.74 3.40
N VAL A 31 -2.21 -12.43 3.16
CA VAL A 31 -2.13 -13.42 2.07
C VAL A 31 -2.97 -14.64 2.46
N PRO A 32 -4.00 -15.03 1.67
CA PRO A 32 -4.80 -16.20 1.95
C PRO A 32 -3.98 -17.49 1.86
N ASP A 33 -4.33 -18.49 2.67
CA ASP A 33 -3.69 -19.81 2.66
C ASP A 33 -3.66 -20.44 1.25
N GLY A 34 -2.50 -20.96 0.84
CA GLY A 34 -2.28 -21.59 -0.46
C GLY A 34 -2.18 -20.60 -1.62
N GLN A 35 -2.06 -19.30 -1.34
CA GLN A 35 -1.73 -18.27 -2.33
C GLN A 35 -0.35 -17.70 -2.12
N VAL A 36 0.27 -17.32 -3.23
CA VAL A 36 1.47 -16.49 -3.22
C VAL A 36 1.15 -15.19 -3.94
N TRP A 37 1.38 -14.07 -3.25
CA TRP A 37 1.28 -12.74 -3.81
C TRP A 37 2.67 -12.24 -4.18
N GLU A 38 2.85 -11.87 -5.45
CA GLU A 38 4.08 -11.25 -5.91
C GLU A 38 3.83 -9.77 -6.19
N LEU A 39 4.52 -8.91 -5.44
CA LEU A 39 4.54 -7.48 -5.67
C LEU A 39 5.82 -7.14 -6.43
N VAL A 40 5.67 -6.42 -7.53
CA VAL A 40 6.79 -5.99 -8.38
C VAL A 40 6.83 -4.46 -8.37
N GLU A 41 8.01 -3.87 -8.33
CA GLU A 41 8.16 -2.42 -8.34
C GLU A 41 7.75 -1.79 -9.68
N ASN A 42 7.73 -0.46 -9.73
CA ASN A 42 7.42 0.34 -10.91
C ASN A 42 5.99 0.22 -11.45
N TYR A 43 5.10 -0.49 -10.75
CA TYR A 43 3.67 -0.40 -10.99
C TYR A 43 3.07 0.89 -10.40
N PRO A 44 2.10 1.52 -11.10
CA PRO A 44 1.43 2.70 -10.60
C PRO A 44 0.46 2.35 -9.49
N MET A 45 0.61 3.00 -8.34
CA MET A 45 -0.38 2.93 -7.27
C MET A 45 -1.58 3.81 -7.58
N ILE A 46 -2.77 3.40 -7.13
CA ILE A 46 -3.96 4.24 -7.04
C ILE A 46 -4.21 4.48 -5.55
N LEU A 47 -4.36 5.74 -5.18
CA LEU A 47 -4.56 6.14 -3.80
C LEU A 47 -5.44 7.38 -3.76
N ASP A 48 -6.47 7.33 -2.93
CA ASP A 48 -7.29 8.47 -2.55
C ASP A 48 -7.58 8.37 -1.06
N VAL A 49 -7.30 9.46 -0.35
CA VAL A 49 -7.35 9.48 1.11
C VAL A 49 -7.43 10.91 1.61
N GLU A 50 -8.37 11.13 2.52
CA GLU A 50 -8.54 12.38 3.24
C GLU A 50 -7.90 12.32 4.62
N ARG A 51 -7.61 13.49 5.18
CA ARG A 51 -7.22 13.61 6.59
C ARG A 51 -8.46 13.58 7.47
N THR A 52 -8.31 13.14 8.72
CA THR A 52 -9.38 13.21 9.71
C THR A 52 -9.91 14.65 9.86
N GLY A 53 -11.23 14.80 9.81
CA GLY A 53 -11.89 16.11 9.81
C GLY A 53 -12.06 16.76 8.43
N GLY A 54 -11.71 16.02 7.37
CA GLY A 54 -12.01 16.33 5.98
C GLY A 54 -10.90 17.05 5.20
N GLY A 55 -10.93 16.81 3.90
CA GLY A 55 -10.06 17.42 2.90
C GLY A 55 -8.76 16.67 2.67
N ASP A 56 -8.05 17.06 1.61
CA ASP A 56 -6.88 16.34 1.13
C ASP A 56 -5.77 16.21 2.19
N MET A 57 -5.10 15.06 2.18
CA MET A 57 -3.84 14.89 2.90
C MET A 57 -2.80 15.94 2.45
N PRO A 58 -1.90 16.42 3.33
CA PRO A 58 -0.84 17.33 2.93
C PRO A 58 0.01 16.73 1.81
N ARG A 59 0.39 17.54 0.81
CA ARG A 59 1.21 17.06 -0.33
C ARG A 59 2.51 16.38 0.08
N GLY A 60 3.09 16.79 1.22
CA GLY A 60 4.31 16.22 1.79
C GLY A 60 4.08 15.05 2.74
N ALA A 61 2.83 14.63 2.98
CA ALA A 61 2.54 13.42 3.76
C ALA A 61 3.16 12.21 3.06
N ARG A 62 3.86 11.39 3.82
CA ARG A 62 4.52 10.18 3.34
C ARG A 62 3.68 8.98 3.69
N LEU A 63 3.51 8.12 2.70
CA LEU A 63 3.01 6.77 2.89
C LEU A 63 4.02 5.78 2.34
N GLY A 64 3.82 4.51 2.65
CA GLY A 64 4.67 3.45 2.17
C GLY A 64 3.94 2.13 2.08
N LEU A 65 4.60 1.17 1.44
CA LEU A 65 4.21 -0.22 1.56
C LEU A 65 5.18 -0.90 2.52
N GLY A 66 4.65 -1.73 3.40
CA GLY A 66 5.45 -2.57 4.28
C GLY A 66 4.88 -3.96 4.37
N TYR A 67 5.73 -4.91 4.75
CA TYR A 67 5.31 -6.26 5.06
C TYR A 67 5.69 -6.62 6.49
N ARG A 68 5.00 -7.61 7.05
CA ARG A 68 5.29 -8.20 8.35
C ARG A 68 5.26 -9.71 8.21
N GLU A 69 6.35 -10.35 8.61
CA GLU A 69 6.44 -11.80 8.64
C GLU A 69 5.60 -12.35 9.81
N PRO A 70 4.94 -13.51 9.63
CA PRO A 70 4.21 -14.17 10.68
C PRO A 70 5.17 -14.52 11.82
N ASN A 71 4.86 -14.00 13.01
CA ASN A 71 5.64 -14.17 14.24
C ASN A 71 6.97 -13.39 14.31
N ASP A 72 7.11 -12.26 13.60
CA ASP A 72 8.21 -11.32 13.90
C ASP A 72 8.17 -10.97 15.40
N PRO A 73 9.24 -11.26 16.17
CA PRO A 73 9.26 -11.07 17.63
C PRO A 73 9.14 -9.60 18.05
N LEU A 74 9.42 -8.67 17.14
CA LEU A 74 9.24 -7.23 17.34
C LEU A 74 7.86 -6.76 16.86
N GLY A 75 7.13 -7.60 16.10
CA GLY A 75 5.85 -7.25 15.49
C GLY A 75 5.93 -6.03 14.56
N ALA A 76 7.14 -5.68 14.11
CA ALA A 76 7.43 -4.43 13.42
C ALA A 76 7.16 -4.55 11.92
N TRP A 77 6.74 -3.44 11.32
CA TRP A 77 6.57 -3.35 9.87
C TRP A 77 7.91 -3.08 9.18
N THR A 78 8.24 -3.92 8.19
CA THR A 78 9.36 -3.65 7.30
C THR A 78 8.87 -2.82 6.12
N VAL A 79 9.16 -1.52 6.15
CA VAL A 79 8.87 -0.59 5.04
C VAL A 79 9.78 -0.93 3.87
N PHE A 80 9.18 -1.26 2.72
CA PHE A 80 9.92 -1.57 1.49
C PHE A 80 9.66 -0.57 0.36
N ALA A 81 8.71 0.36 0.51
CA ALA A 81 8.52 1.48 -0.40
C ALA A 81 8.05 2.72 0.36
N GLU A 82 8.49 3.91 -0.05
CA GLU A 82 8.01 5.20 0.49
C GLU A 82 7.69 6.16 -0.67
N PHE A 83 6.56 6.86 -0.58
CA PHE A 83 6.10 7.83 -1.57
C PHE A 83 5.31 8.96 -0.90
N THR A 84 5.10 10.06 -1.65
CA THR A 84 4.37 11.24 -1.15
C THR A 84 2.95 11.30 -1.71
N MET A 85 2.04 11.99 -1.02
CA MET A 85 0.66 12.22 -1.49
C MET A 85 0.56 13.16 -2.70
N ALA A 86 1.59 13.97 -2.98
CA ALA A 86 1.55 14.99 -4.02
C ALA A 86 1.06 14.52 -5.40
N PRO A 87 1.46 13.34 -5.94
CA PRO A 87 1.00 12.86 -7.24
C PRO A 87 -0.48 12.43 -7.26
N PHE A 88 -1.04 12.09 -6.10
CA PHE A 88 -2.40 11.55 -5.96
C PHE A 88 -3.43 12.68 -5.81
N ASN A 89 -3.16 13.67 -4.96
CA ASN A 89 -4.07 14.81 -4.72
C ASN A 89 -4.40 15.63 -5.96
N THR A 90 -3.62 15.51 -7.04
CA THR A 90 -3.84 16.27 -8.28
C THR A 90 -4.77 15.59 -9.26
N LEU A 91 -5.21 14.36 -8.97
CA LEU A 91 -5.92 13.50 -9.92
C LEU A 91 -7.15 12.89 -9.25
N SER A 92 -8.28 12.88 -9.96
CA SER A 92 -9.42 12.06 -9.54
C SER A 92 -9.07 10.57 -9.64
N LEU A 93 -9.78 9.70 -8.90
CA LEU A 93 -9.63 8.24 -9.03
C LEU A 93 -9.74 7.76 -10.49
N ARG A 94 -10.61 8.38 -11.29
CA ARG A 94 -10.75 8.08 -12.72
C ARG A 94 -9.47 8.42 -13.49
N ASP A 95 -8.86 9.57 -13.22
CA ASP A 95 -7.64 10.00 -13.90
C ASP A 95 -6.42 9.19 -13.47
N GLN A 96 -6.44 8.67 -12.24
CA GLN A 96 -5.45 7.73 -11.72
C GLN A 96 -5.55 6.34 -12.37
N GLN A 97 -6.70 5.96 -12.92
CA GLN A 97 -6.82 4.71 -13.70
C GLN A 97 -6.31 4.86 -15.14
N SER A 98 -6.08 6.08 -15.60
CA SER A 98 -5.49 6.33 -16.93
C SER A 98 -3.98 6.09 -16.94
N GLY A 99 -3.49 5.44 -18.01
CA GLY A 99 -2.07 5.23 -18.26
C GLY A 99 -1.28 6.54 -18.45
N ASP A 100 -1.94 7.61 -18.90
CA ASP A 100 -1.31 8.91 -19.19
C ASP A 100 -0.70 9.57 -17.93
N ASN A 101 -1.26 9.26 -16.75
CA ASN A 101 -0.83 9.82 -15.47
C ASN A 101 -0.09 8.80 -14.59
N ALA A 102 0.30 7.65 -15.13
CA ALA A 102 0.87 6.55 -14.35
C ALA A 102 2.30 6.82 -13.87
N GLU A 103 3.11 7.53 -14.67
CA GLU A 103 4.55 7.69 -14.42
C GLU A 103 4.88 8.24 -13.04
N ARG A 104 4.16 9.29 -12.59
CA ARG A 104 4.42 9.95 -11.30
C ARG A 104 3.93 9.16 -10.07
N ARG A 105 3.19 8.07 -10.29
CA ARG A 105 2.62 7.21 -9.23
C ARG A 105 3.26 5.83 -9.19
N ARG A 106 4.30 5.59 -10.00
CA ARG A 106 5.07 4.36 -9.95
C ARG A 106 5.77 4.26 -8.61
N VAL A 107 5.55 3.15 -7.92
CA VAL A 107 6.17 2.91 -6.62
C VAL A 107 7.52 2.22 -6.83
N THR A 108 8.58 2.83 -6.34
CA THR A 108 9.93 2.25 -6.34
C THR A 108 10.17 1.53 -5.02
N PHE A 109 10.75 0.34 -5.07
CA PHE A 109 11.08 -0.39 -3.84
C PHE A 109 12.49 -0.03 -3.34
N HIS A 110 12.69 -0.14 -2.04
CA HIS A 110 14.01 0.02 -1.44
C HIS A 110 14.90 -1.15 -1.87
N PRO A 111 15.98 -0.91 -2.64
CA PRO A 111 16.79 -1.99 -3.20
C PRO A 111 17.54 -2.82 -2.14
N GLU A 112 17.73 -2.25 -0.95
CA GLU A 112 18.32 -2.95 0.20
C GLU A 112 17.33 -3.92 0.87
N ARG A 113 16.02 -3.70 0.70
CA ARG A 113 14.96 -4.53 1.30
C ARG A 113 14.40 -5.53 0.30
N VAL A 114 14.22 -5.10 -0.94
CA VAL A 114 13.70 -5.94 -2.03
C VAL A 114 14.70 -5.92 -3.19
N PRO A 115 15.82 -6.65 -3.06
CA PRO A 115 16.82 -6.71 -4.10
C PRO A 115 16.23 -7.38 -5.35
N GLY A 116 16.26 -6.67 -6.48
CA GLY A 116 15.67 -7.13 -7.73
C GLY A 116 14.25 -6.62 -8.00
N GLY A 117 13.67 -5.84 -7.09
CA GLY A 117 12.42 -5.12 -7.33
C GLY A 117 11.17 -6.00 -7.35
N SER A 118 11.24 -7.24 -6.83
CA SER A 118 10.08 -8.12 -6.64
C SER A 118 10.15 -8.78 -5.26
N ILE A 119 9.03 -8.83 -4.56
CA ILE A 119 8.85 -9.53 -3.29
C ILE A 119 7.70 -10.53 -3.43
N SER A 120 7.91 -11.75 -2.97
CA SER A 120 6.87 -12.78 -2.87
C SER A 120 6.46 -12.93 -1.41
N LEU A 121 5.16 -12.85 -1.15
CA LEU A 121 4.52 -13.02 0.15
C LEU A 121 3.68 -14.29 0.10
N THR A 122 3.75 -15.09 1.15
CA THR A 122 3.15 -16.43 1.27
C THR A 122 2.39 -16.57 2.58
N ASP A 123 1.59 -17.64 2.71
CA ASP A 123 0.92 -18.11 3.92
C ASP A 123 1.19 -17.30 5.20
N THR A 124 0.18 -16.54 5.63
CA THR A 124 0.18 -15.71 6.85
C THR A 124 1.09 -14.48 6.86
N ASP A 125 1.76 -14.17 5.75
CA ASP A 125 2.38 -12.86 5.56
C ASP A 125 1.30 -11.77 5.47
N GLU A 126 1.63 -10.62 6.04
CA GLU A 126 0.82 -9.41 5.94
C GLU A 126 1.56 -8.37 5.12
N VAL A 127 0.82 -7.67 4.26
CA VAL A 127 1.25 -6.44 3.60
C VAL A 127 0.34 -5.31 4.02
N ALA A 128 0.89 -4.12 4.20
CA ALA A 128 0.14 -2.96 4.61
C ALA A 128 0.51 -1.70 3.85
N LEU A 129 -0.49 -0.83 3.69
CA LEU A 129 -0.28 0.59 3.45
C LEU A 129 0.06 1.23 4.79
N LEU A 130 1.23 1.84 4.88
CA LEU A 130 1.73 2.49 6.08
C LEU A 130 1.67 4.01 5.91
N ALA A 131 1.18 4.71 6.93
CA ALA A 131 1.34 6.15 7.03
C ALA A 131 2.62 6.46 7.82
N ASN A 132 3.45 7.34 7.26
CA ASN A 132 4.64 7.88 7.92
C ASN A 132 4.53 9.39 7.98
N SER A 133 3.50 9.89 8.65
CA SER A 133 3.26 11.33 8.78
C SER A 133 2.52 11.63 10.07
N GLY A 134 2.73 12.82 10.64
CA GLY A 134 1.93 13.28 11.80
C GLY A 134 0.49 13.68 11.44
N THR A 135 0.04 13.46 10.21
CA THR A 135 -1.36 13.69 9.81
C THR A 135 -2.13 12.39 9.88
N VAL A 136 -3.23 12.41 10.62
CA VAL A 136 -4.11 11.25 10.77
C VAL A 136 -5.01 11.14 9.54
N ILE A 137 -5.08 9.92 9.00
CA ILE A 137 -5.93 9.57 7.86
C ILE A 137 -7.35 9.34 8.34
N ASP A 138 -8.34 9.78 7.56
CA ASP A 138 -9.73 9.36 7.76
C ASP A 138 -9.94 7.95 7.18
N PRO A 139 -10.16 6.91 8.01
CA PRO A 139 -10.29 5.54 7.54
C PRO A 139 -11.49 5.35 6.59
N ASP A 140 -12.55 6.15 6.73
CA ASP A 140 -13.75 6.05 5.89
C ASP A 140 -13.52 6.59 4.46
N SER A 141 -12.45 7.35 4.26
CA SER A 141 -12.07 7.93 2.97
C SER A 141 -11.08 7.09 2.18
N LEU A 142 -10.54 6.02 2.78
CA LEU A 142 -9.37 5.33 2.25
C LEU A 142 -9.72 4.46 1.03
N PHE A 143 -9.12 4.79 -0.10
CA PHE A 143 -9.01 3.91 -1.26
C PHE A 143 -7.54 3.70 -1.60
N ALA A 144 -7.06 2.46 -1.55
CA ALA A 144 -5.70 2.11 -1.92
C ALA A 144 -5.67 0.84 -2.77
N ASN A 145 -4.94 0.90 -3.89
CA ASN A 145 -4.74 -0.26 -4.76
C ASN A 145 -3.32 -0.24 -5.34
N TYR A 146 -2.61 -1.35 -5.15
CA TYR A 146 -1.34 -1.62 -5.77
C TYR A 146 -1.43 -2.92 -6.60
N PRO A 147 -1.05 -2.92 -7.88
CA PRO A 147 -1.05 -4.14 -8.69
C PRO A 147 -0.13 -5.21 -8.10
N LEU A 148 -0.62 -6.45 -8.08
CA LEU A 148 0.14 -7.63 -7.66
C LEU A 148 -0.23 -8.83 -8.54
N ASN A 149 0.67 -9.81 -8.63
CA ASN A 149 0.38 -11.10 -9.25
C ASN A 149 -0.04 -12.10 -8.18
N VAL A 150 -1.07 -12.89 -8.46
CA VAL A 150 -1.51 -13.99 -7.58
C VAL A 150 -1.22 -15.32 -8.27
N ARG A 151 -0.66 -16.27 -7.54
CA ARG A 151 -0.52 -17.67 -7.97
C ARG A 151 -0.91 -18.63 -6.86
N GLU A 152 -1.39 -19.81 -7.24
CA GLU A 152 -1.61 -20.93 -6.31
C GLU A 152 -0.28 -21.63 -6.02
N GLU A 153 -0.12 -22.13 -4.79
CA GLU A 153 1.02 -22.95 -4.36
C GLU A 153 0.90 -24.43 -4.78
#